data_AF-A0A6V8EL36-F1
#
_entry.id   AF-A0A6V8EL36-F1
#
_cell.length_a   1.000
_cell.length_b   1.000
_cell.length_c   1.000
_cell.angle_alpha   90.00
_cell.angle_beta   90.00
_cell.angle_gamma   90.00
#
_symmetry.space_group_name_H-M   'P 1'
#
loop_
_entity.id
_entity.type
_entity.pdbx_description
1 polymer ?
#
loop_
_entity_poly.entity_id
_entity_poly.type
_entity_poly.pdbx_seq_one_letter_code
_entity_poly.pdbx_strand_id
1 'polypeptide(L)'
;MNYDIYFAADNGVNGEELWKTNGFGLGTTMVKDINPGSSYGYPSQLTVVGSMLYFQGFSSNTTIELFQSDGTSDGTSSIYANGSYLLTTNGYELYYAGDNGHVWKYDGVTNDLIYSNEDEIIADMVAFGNNVYFSVMSFEVSGELITILYETEGYADLTFSILEGDLEDFTVAGDTLFYTNQNKLNYYSPNSGAFITV
;
A
#
# COMPACT_ATOMS: atom_id res chain seq x y z
N MET A 1 18.03 10.25 1.16
CA MET A 1 16.59 10.38 0.87
C MET A 1 15.92 11.61 1.47
N ASN A 2 16.24 12.05 2.69
CA ASN A 2 15.44 13.07 3.41
C ASN A 2 15.28 14.48 2.79
N TYR A 3 15.77 14.73 1.57
CA TYR A 3 15.56 16.00 0.86
C TYR A 3 15.17 15.83 -0.61
N ASP A 4 15.03 14.59 -1.09
CA ASP A 4 14.64 14.33 -2.47
C ASP A 4 13.11 14.21 -2.54
N ILE A 5 12.52 14.93 -3.48
CA ILE A 5 11.11 14.80 -3.86
C ILE A 5 11.06 13.87 -5.07
N TYR A 6 10.27 12.82 -4.98
CA TYR A 6 10.05 11.88 -6.07
C TYR A 6 8.72 12.16 -6.75
N PHE A 7 8.70 12.02 -8.06
CA PHE A 7 7.51 12.29 -8.88
C PHE A 7 7.63 11.58 -10.23
N ALA A 8 6.48 11.41 -10.87
CA ALA A 8 6.41 10.94 -12.24
C ALA A 8 6.61 12.12 -13.20
N ALA A 9 7.44 11.95 -14.24
CA ALA A 9 7.61 12.97 -15.28
C ALA A 9 8.07 12.38 -16.61
N ASP A 10 7.78 13.12 -17.69
CA ASP A 10 8.16 12.77 -19.06
C ASP A 10 9.11 13.84 -19.64
N ASN A 11 10.22 13.39 -20.22
CA ASN A 11 11.20 14.24 -20.90
C ASN A 11 11.02 14.30 -22.43
N GLY A 12 10.00 13.63 -22.97
CA GLY A 12 9.72 13.49 -24.40
C GLY A 12 10.54 12.41 -25.11
N VAL A 13 11.35 11.63 -24.39
CA VAL A 13 12.23 10.58 -24.92
C VAL A 13 11.90 9.21 -24.32
N ASN A 14 11.69 9.14 -23.00
CA ASN A 14 11.51 7.90 -22.25
C ASN A 14 10.07 7.66 -21.77
N GLY A 15 9.13 8.55 -22.10
CA GLY A 15 7.80 8.54 -21.49
C GLY A 15 7.81 8.95 -20.01
N GLU A 16 6.70 8.72 -19.32
CA GLU A 16 6.54 9.06 -17.90
C GLU A 16 7.22 8.03 -17.00
N GLU A 17 8.31 8.46 -16.36
CA GLU A 17 9.22 7.61 -15.58
C GLU A 17 9.40 8.12 -14.15
N LEU A 18 10.21 7.45 -13.33
CA LEU A 18 10.51 7.91 -11.97
C LEU A 18 11.60 8.99 -11.99
N TRP A 19 11.27 10.15 -11.44
CA TRP A 19 12.20 11.27 -11.29
C TRP A 19 12.37 11.66 -9.83
N LYS A 20 13.49 12.33 -9.57
CA LYS A 20 13.74 13.00 -8.30
C LYS A 20 14.27 14.41 -8.49
N THR A 21 13.99 15.26 -7.52
CA THR A 21 14.60 16.59 -7.41
C THR A 21 14.93 16.90 -5.96
N ASN A 22 16.00 17.65 -5.73
CA ASN A 22 16.33 18.19 -4.41
C ASN A 22 15.79 19.63 -4.20
N GLY A 23 14.94 20.12 -5.12
CA GLY A 23 14.37 21.46 -5.06
C GLY A 23 15.30 22.59 -5.55
N PHE A 24 16.53 22.27 -5.98
CA PHE A 24 17.44 23.23 -6.61
C PHE A 24 17.49 23.00 -8.13
N GLY A 25 17.58 24.08 -8.92
CA GLY A 25 17.33 24.04 -10.38
C GLY A 25 18.20 23.10 -11.23
N LEU A 26 19.29 22.55 -10.69
CA LEU A 26 20.14 21.55 -11.37
C LEU A 26 20.03 20.14 -10.78
N GLY A 27 19.20 19.93 -9.76
CA GLY A 27 19.09 18.66 -9.03
C GLY A 27 17.98 17.73 -9.52
N THR A 28 17.27 18.08 -10.60
CA THR A 28 16.22 17.24 -11.17
C THR A 28 16.83 16.22 -12.14
N THR A 29 16.65 14.94 -11.85
CA THR A 29 17.15 13.83 -12.67
C THR A 29 16.17 12.68 -12.69
N MET A 30 16.15 11.94 -13.80
CA MET A 30 15.51 10.63 -13.85
C MET A 30 16.26 9.69 -12.91
N VAL A 31 15.51 8.90 -12.15
CA VAL A 31 16.06 7.85 -11.28
C VAL A 31 16.33 6.61 -12.10
N LYS A 32 15.31 6.16 -12.85
CA LYS A 32 15.37 4.99 -13.73
C LYS A 32 14.28 5.09 -14.79
N ASP A 33 14.62 4.62 -15.99
CA ASP A 33 13.68 4.22 -17.03
C ASP A 33 13.22 2.80 -16.69
N ILE A 34 12.09 2.69 -15.99
CA ILE A 34 11.55 1.40 -15.51
C ILE A 34 10.81 0.65 -16.63
N ASN A 35 10.36 1.36 -17.67
CA ASN A 35 9.72 0.80 -18.86
C ASN A 35 10.48 1.20 -20.15
N PRO A 36 11.60 0.53 -20.46
CA PRO A 36 12.53 1.00 -21.48
C PRO A 36 11.89 1.28 -22.85
N GLY A 37 12.16 2.46 -23.38
CA GLY A 37 11.75 2.88 -24.73
C GLY A 37 10.84 4.10 -24.70
N SER A 38 9.87 4.16 -25.63
CA SER A 38 8.85 5.23 -25.67
C SER A 38 7.56 4.84 -24.93
N SER A 39 7.64 3.80 -24.09
CA SER A 39 6.53 3.37 -23.24
C SER A 39 6.53 4.19 -21.96
N TYR A 40 5.49 4.04 -21.14
CA TYR A 40 5.32 4.81 -19.90
C TYR A 40 5.41 3.84 -18.71
N GLY A 41 6.27 4.15 -17.74
CA GLY A 41 6.33 3.46 -16.46
C GLY A 41 5.20 3.83 -15.49
N TYR A 42 4.59 5.01 -15.61
CA TYR A 42 3.54 5.53 -14.72
C TYR A 42 3.78 5.27 -13.21
N PRO A 43 4.89 5.76 -12.62
CA PRO A 43 5.13 5.61 -11.19
C PRO A 43 4.00 6.21 -10.35
N SER A 44 3.44 5.43 -9.43
CA SER A 44 2.34 5.86 -8.57
C SER A 44 2.46 5.27 -7.16
N GLN A 45 1.64 5.78 -6.22
CA GLN A 45 1.69 5.42 -4.79
C GLN A 45 3.10 5.52 -4.17
N LEU A 46 3.83 6.58 -4.53
CA LEU A 46 5.18 6.87 -4.05
C LEU A 46 5.19 6.97 -2.51
N THR A 47 5.78 5.97 -1.87
CA THR A 47 5.79 5.80 -0.40
C THR A 47 7.21 5.66 0.08
N VAL A 48 7.66 6.60 0.93
CA VAL A 48 9.01 6.54 1.53
C VAL A 48 8.95 5.81 2.87
N VAL A 49 9.80 4.81 3.04
CA VAL A 49 9.99 4.09 4.32
C VAL A 49 11.48 4.08 4.63
N GLY A 50 11.85 4.74 5.72
CA GLY A 50 13.26 4.94 6.07
C GLY A 50 14.06 5.62 4.95
N SER A 51 15.00 4.89 4.35
CA SER A 51 15.82 5.36 3.22
C SER A 51 15.50 4.67 1.91
N MET A 52 14.30 4.10 1.76
CA MET A 52 13.82 3.48 0.54
C MET A 52 12.52 4.14 0.08
N LEU A 53 12.36 4.24 -1.24
CA LEU A 53 11.10 4.58 -1.90
C LEU A 53 10.47 3.30 -2.42
N TYR A 54 9.19 3.11 -2.17
CA TYR A 54 8.35 2.07 -2.74
C TYR A 54 7.28 2.69 -3.61
N PHE A 55 6.98 2.07 -4.74
CA PHE A 55 6.01 2.60 -5.69
C PHE A 55 5.53 1.53 -6.65
N GLN A 56 4.36 1.76 -7.24
CA GLN A 56 3.88 0.95 -8.34
C GLN A 56 4.34 1.54 -9.67
N GLY A 57 4.63 0.67 -10.63
CA GLY A 57 4.91 1.10 -11.99
C GLY A 57 4.71 -0.04 -12.98
N PHE A 58 4.73 0.31 -14.25
CA PHE A 58 4.71 -0.61 -15.36
C PHE A 58 6.14 -0.94 -15.76
N SER A 59 6.49 -2.24 -15.78
CA SER A 59 7.73 -2.71 -16.41
C SER A 59 7.55 -3.01 -17.90
N SER A 60 6.29 -3.10 -18.32
CA SER A 60 5.81 -3.27 -19.69
C SER A 60 4.38 -2.76 -19.77
N ASN A 61 3.82 -2.59 -20.97
CA ASN A 61 2.46 -2.04 -21.15
C ASN A 61 1.32 -2.87 -20.51
N THR A 62 1.59 -4.05 -19.96
CA THR A 62 0.59 -4.95 -19.37
C THR A 62 0.86 -5.34 -17.93
N THR A 63 2.05 -5.07 -17.40
CA THR A 63 2.48 -5.62 -16.11
C THR A 63 2.71 -4.49 -15.14
N ILE A 64 1.83 -4.39 -14.14
CA ILE A 64 2.05 -3.58 -12.95
C ILE A 64 2.91 -4.38 -11.97
N GLU A 65 3.90 -3.71 -11.41
CA GLU A 65 4.84 -4.26 -10.44
C GLU A 65 5.03 -3.28 -9.29
N LEU A 66 5.37 -3.84 -8.12
CA LEU A 66 5.84 -3.10 -6.97
C LEU A 66 7.36 -2.98 -7.05
N PHE A 67 7.84 -1.75 -7.06
CA PHE A 67 9.26 -1.41 -7.11
C PHE A 67 9.74 -0.89 -5.76
N GLN A 68 11.03 -1.10 -5.52
CA GLN A 68 11.82 -0.36 -4.53
C GLN A 68 12.87 0.49 -5.24
N SER A 69 13.29 1.59 -4.61
CA SER A 69 14.37 2.45 -5.08
C SER A 69 15.13 3.03 -3.90
N ASP A 70 16.46 3.04 -3.96
CA ASP A 70 17.32 3.86 -3.08
C ASP A 70 17.55 5.29 -3.62
N GLY A 71 16.87 5.64 -4.72
CA GLY A 71 17.03 6.89 -5.45
C GLY A 71 18.13 6.86 -6.52
N THR A 72 18.75 5.71 -6.79
CA THR A 72 19.66 5.49 -7.90
C THR A 72 19.08 4.48 -8.89
N SER A 73 19.56 4.50 -10.14
CA SER A 73 19.13 3.53 -11.16
C SER A 73 19.46 2.08 -10.76
N ASP A 74 20.62 1.86 -10.15
CA ASP A 74 21.08 0.52 -9.77
C ASP A 74 20.33 -0.02 -8.56
N GLY A 75 20.01 0.84 -7.59
CA GLY A 75 19.18 0.50 -6.44
C GLY A 75 17.67 0.54 -6.71
N THR A 76 17.24 0.68 -7.97
CA THR A 76 15.82 0.62 -8.35
C THR A 76 15.49 -0.72 -9.01
N SER A 77 14.62 -1.51 -8.40
CA SER A 77 14.26 -2.85 -8.87
C SER A 77 12.84 -3.23 -8.48
N SER A 78 12.22 -4.09 -9.29
CA SER A 78 10.98 -4.76 -8.92
C SER A 78 11.21 -5.72 -7.75
N ILE A 79 10.31 -5.70 -6.76
CA ILE A 79 10.30 -6.62 -5.62
C ILE A 79 9.13 -7.58 -5.67
N TYR A 80 8.10 -7.28 -6.45
CA TYR A 80 6.95 -8.15 -6.65
C TYR A 80 6.25 -7.80 -7.96
N ALA A 81 5.95 -8.80 -8.78
CA ALA A 81 5.27 -8.65 -10.07
C ALA A 81 3.91 -9.34 -10.03
N ASN A 82 2.95 -8.83 -10.80
CA ASN A 82 1.56 -9.33 -10.98
C ASN A 82 0.54 -8.79 -9.96
N GLY A 83 0.13 -7.53 -10.13
CA GLY A 83 -1.04 -7.01 -9.41
C GLY A 83 -1.13 -5.49 -9.44
N SER A 84 -2.33 -4.97 -9.19
CA SER A 84 -2.51 -3.62 -8.66
C SER A 84 -2.35 -3.69 -7.15
N TYR A 85 -1.54 -2.80 -6.56
CA TYR A 85 -1.24 -2.88 -5.14
C TYR A 85 -1.95 -1.78 -4.33
N LEU A 86 -2.41 -2.12 -3.14
CA LEU A 86 -2.59 -1.17 -2.06
C LEU A 86 -1.27 -1.10 -1.31
N LEU A 87 -0.79 0.10 -0.99
CA LEU A 87 0.44 0.31 -0.22
C LEU A 87 0.13 1.11 1.04
N THR A 88 0.63 0.66 2.18
CA THR A 88 0.64 1.45 3.42
C THR A 88 1.94 1.21 4.19
N THR A 89 2.22 2.06 5.18
CA THR A 89 3.41 1.91 6.02
C THR A 89 3.16 2.36 7.44
N ASN A 90 3.71 1.61 8.41
CA ASN A 90 3.78 2.01 9.81
C ASN A 90 4.95 2.99 10.10
N GLY A 91 5.65 3.44 9.06
CA GLY A 91 6.84 4.29 9.14
C GLY A 91 8.17 3.52 9.13
N TYR A 92 8.15 2.21 9.39
CA TYR A 92 9.35 1.35 9.40
C TYR A 92 9.29 0.24 8.36
N GLU A 93 8.09 -0.25 8.06
CA GLU A 93 7.85 -1.41 7.21
C GLU A 93 6.82 -1.06 6.14
N LEU A 94 6.94 -1.70 4.98
CA LEU A 94 5.95 -1.61 3.91
C LEU A 94 4.94 -2.74 4.08
N TYR A 95 3.67 -2.42 3.90
CA TYR A 95 2.60 -3.39 3.77
C TYR A 95 1.95 -3.22 2.41
N TYR A 96 1.69 -4.33 1.74
CA TYR A 96 1.07 -4.30 0.44
C TYR A 96 0.08 -5.44 0.23
N ALA A 97 -0.97 -5.16 -0.53
CA ALA A 97 -1.96 -6.15 -0.92
C ALA A 97 -2.24 -6.04 -2.40
N GLY A 98 -2.33 -7.17 -3.10
CA GLY A 98 -2.70 -7.23 -4.51
C GLY A 98 -4.10 -7.79 -4.73
N ASP A 99 -4.48 -8.00 -5.98
CA ASP A 99 -5.77 -8.60 -6.38
C ASP A 99 -5.86 -10.12 -6.10
N ASN A 100 -4.89 -10.70 -5.40
CA ASN A 100 -4.82 -12.13 -5.07
C ASN A 100 -5.31 -12.46 -3.65
N GLY A 101 -5.98 -11.51 -2.99
CA GLY A 101 -6.54 -11.71 -1.64
C GLY A 101 -5.47 -11.92 -0.56
N HIS A 102 -4.24 -11.48 -0.82
CA HIS A 102 -3.12 -11.60 0.10
C HIS A 102 -2.69 -10.24 0.63
N VAL A 103 -2.34 -10.19 1.91
CA VAL A 103 -1.66 -9.04 2.53
C VAL A 103 -0.25 -9.48 2.91
N TRP A 104 0.73 -8.71 2.46
CA TRP A 104 2.15 -8.96 2.67
C TRP A 104 2.78 -7.82 3.46
N LYS A 105 3.84 -8.16 4.20
CA LYS A 105 4.74 -7.23 4.85
C LYS A 105 6.14 -7.39 4.29
N TYR A 106 6.80 -6.26 4.01
CA TYR A 106 8.16 -6.20 3.49
C TYR A 106 9.05 -5.35 4.39
N ASP A 107 10.15 -5.94 4.87
CA ASP A 107 11.12 -5.30 5.76
C ASP A 107 12.37 -4.78 5.03
N GLY A 108 12.41 -4.86 3.70
CA GLY A 108 13.58 -4.56 2.87
C GLY A 108 14.41 -5.79 2.49
N VAL A 109 14.07 -6.97 3.02
CA VAL A 109 14.77 -8.23 2.77
C VAL A 109 13.79 -9.36 2.43
N THR A 110 12.75 -9.56 3.23
CA THR A 110 11.78 -10.66 3.10
C THR A 110 10.35 -10.16 2.96
N ASN A 111 9.54 -10.92 2.21
CA ASN A 111 8.10 -10.75 2.15
C ASN A 111 7.44 -11.78 3.06
N ASP A 112 6.78 -11.31 4.11
CA ASP A 112 6.04 -12.13 5.06
C ASP A 112 4.55 -12.05 4.72
N LEU A 113 3.89 -13.21 4.61
CA LEU A 113 2.44 -13.30 4.36
C LEU A 113 1.68 -13.10 5.68
N ILE A 114 0.81 -12.10 5.74
CA ILE A 114 0.04 -11.75 6.95
C ILE A 114 -1.42 -12.20 6.85
N TYR A 115 -1.96 -12.20 5.64
CA TYR A 115 -3.32 -12.62 5.35
C TYR A 115 -3.34 -13.37 4.03
N SER A 116 -4.14 -14.44 3.95
CA SER A 116 -4.31 -15.16 2.69
C SER A 116 -5.69 -15.76 2.55
N ASN A 117 -6.40 -15.29 1.53
CA ASN A 117 -7.59 -15.93 1.00
C ASN A 117 -7.77 -15.58 -0.48
N GLU A 118 -7.49 -16.53 -1.38
CA GLU A 118 -7.49 -16.29 -2.84
C GLU A 118 -8.89 -16.01 -3.42
N ASP A 119 -9.96 -16.28 -2.66
CA ASP A 119 -11.35 -16.04 -3.08
C ASP A 119 -11.87 -14.64 -2.67
N GLU A 120 -11.02 -13.84 -2.01
CA GLU A 120 -11.38 -12.53 -1.45
C GLU A 120 -10.56 -11.40 -2.06
N ILE A 121 -11.04 -10.17 -1.87
CA ILE A 121 -10.38 -8.96 -2.39
C ILE A 121 -10.06 -8.04 -1.21
N ILE A 122 -8.80 -7.61 -1.13
CA ILE A 122 -8.41 -6.55 -0.19
C ILE A 122 -8.77 -5.21 -0.83
N ALA A 123 -9.72 -4.48 -0.22
CA ALA A 123 -10.33 -3.32 -0.86
C ALA A 123 -9.67 -1.98 -0.44
N ASP A 124 -9.21 -1.88 0.81
CA ASP A 124 -8.50 -0.71 1.31
C ASP A 124 -7.62 -1.09 2.51
N MET A 125 -6.61 -0.29 2.81
CA MET A 125 -5.61 -0.56 3.84
C MET A 125 -4.97 0.70 4.44
N VAL A 126 -4.95 0.79 5.77
CA VAL A 126 -4.29 1.88 6.51
C VAL A 126 -3.46 1.34 7.66
N ALA A 127 -2.27 1.92 7.88
CA ALA A 127 -1.45 1.61 9.03
C ALA A 127 -1.70 2.58 10.19
N PHE A 128 -1.66 2.07 11.41
CA PHE A 128 -1.61 2.88 12.62
C PHE A 128 -0.83 2.18 13.74
N GLY A 129 0.11 2.91 14.36
CA GLY A 129 1.04 2.30 15.31
C GLY A 129 1.86 1.22 14.61
N ASN A 130 1.88 0.01 15.16
CA ASN A 130 2.52 -1.16 14.55
C ASN A 130 1.54 -2.03 13.75
N ASN A 131 0.27 -1.66 13.72
CA ASN A 131 -0.80 -2.47 13.16
C ASN A 131 -1.22 -1.93 11.79
N VAL A 132 -1.80 -2.81 11.00
CA VAL A 132 -2.47 -2.50 9.75
C VAL A 132 -3.92 -2.90 9.86
N TYR A 133 -4.79 -2.02 9.40
CA TYR A 133 -6.21 -2.22 9.27
C TYR A 133 -6.54 -2.32 7.80
N PHE A 134 -7.32 -3.31 7.41
CA PHE A 134 -7.67 -3.51 6.02
C PHE A 134 -9.09 -4.06 5.88
N SER A 135 -9.74 -3.67 4.80
CA SER A 135 -11.05 -4.19 4.45
C SER A 135 -10.93 -5.34 3.48
N VAL A 136 -11.76 -6.35 3.69
CA VAL A 136 -11.83 -7.53 2.82
C VAL A 136 -13.25 -7.67 2.31
N MET A 137 -13.40 -7.64 1.00
CA MET A 137 -14.66 -7.98 0.33
C MET A 137 -14.74 -9.50 0.18
N SER A 138 -15.81 -10.07 0.72
CA SER A 138 -16.05 -11.52 0.78
C SER A 138 -17.51 -11.84 0.42
N PHE A 139 -17.76 -13.07 0.01
CA PHE A 139 -19.12 -13.56 -0.24
C PHE A 139 -19.54 -14.52 0.86
N GLU A 140 -20.68 -14.24 1.48
CA GLU A 140 -21.32 -15.21 2.37
C GLU A 140 -21.81 -16.44 1.58
N VAL A 141 -22.12 -17.53 2.32
CA VAL A 141 -22.77 -18.72 1.75
C VAL A 141 -24.12 -18.37 1.10
N SER A 142 -24.77 -17.29 1.54
CA SER A 142 -26.00 -16.75 0.96
C SER A 142 -25.80 -16.14 -0.44
N GLY A 143 -24.55 -15.87 -0.84
CA GLY A 143 -24.18 -15.11 -2.03
C GLY A 143 -24.19 -13.59 -1.82
N GLU A 144 -24.43 -13.13 -0.61
CA GLU A 144 -24.35 -11.71 -0.24
C GLU A 144 -22.89 -11.26 -0.19
N LEU A 145 -22.61 -10.12 -0.83
CA LEU A 145 -21.30 -9.48 -0.73
C LEU A 145 -21.24 -8.71 0.59
N ILE A 146 -20.27 -9.05 1.42
CA ILE A 146 -19.99 -8.37 2.69
C ILE A 146 -18.58 -7.78 2.67
N THR A 147 -18.38 -6.75 3.49
CA THR A 147 -17.06 -6.18 3.73
C THR A 147 -16.73 -6.31 5.21
N ILE A 148 -15.59 -6.93 5.51
CA ILE A 148 -15.11 -7.22 6.86
C ILE A 148 -13.89 -6.33 7.13
N LEU A 149 -13.82 -5.72 8.31
CA LEU A 149 -12.65 -4.95 8.75
C LEU A 149 -11.73 -5.84 9.59
N TYR A 150 -10.47 -5.93 9.21
CA TYR A 150 -9.45 -6.70 9.92
C TYR A 150 -8.39 -5.78 10.55
N GLU A 151 -7.75 -6.28 11.61
CA GLU A 151 -6.54 -5.73 12.20
C GLU A 151 -5.45 -6.80 12.28
N THR A 152 -4.22 -6.42 11.95
CA THR A 152 -3.03 -7.20 12.26
C THR A 152 -2.60 -6.92 13.70
N GLU A 153 -2.33 -7.93 14.53
CA GLU A 153 -1.49 -7.69 15.70
C GLU A 153 -0.05 -7.43 15.24
N GLY A 154 0.63 -6.43 15.81
CA GLY A 154 1.95 -5.95 15.37
C GLY A 154 3.12 -6.94 15.31
N TYR A 155 2.87 -8.26 15.40
CA TYR A 155 3.77 -9.36 15.05
C TYR A 155 2.98 -10.47 14.32
N ALA A 156 3.63 -11.15 13.36
CA ALA A 156 3.02 -12.11 12.44
C ALA A 156 2.20 -13.23 13.14
N ASP A 157 1.16 -13.69 12.43
CA ASP A 157 0.28 -14.85 12.66
C ASP A 157 -1.08 -14.62 13.36
N LEU A 158 -1.43 -13.38 13.72
CA LEU A 158 -2.76 -13.10 14.30
C LEU A 158 -3.43 -11.89 13.61
N THR A 159 -4.32 -12.22 12.67
CA THR A 159 -5.25 -11.26 12.05
C THR A 159 -6.64 -11.54 12.61
N PHE A 160 -7.33 -10.53 13.12
CA PHE A 160 -8.67 -10.65 13.67
C PHE A 160 -9.65 -9.72 12.98
N SER A 161 -10.90 -10.14 12.84
CA SER A 161 -12.00 -9.27 12.42
C SER A 161 -12.36 -8.32 13.57
N ILE A 162 -12.36 -7.02 13.28
CA ILE A 162 -12.85 -5.96 14.19
C ILE A 162 -14.36 -5.77 14.02
N LEU A 163 -14.83 -5.93 12.78
CA LEU A 163 -16.23 -5.84 12.41
C LEU A 163 -16.53 -6.92 11.36
N GLU A 164 -17.54 -7.75 11.63
CA GLU A 164 -18.08 -8.69 10.67
C GLU A 164 -19.28 -8.08 9.95
N GLY A 165 -19.19 -7.97 8.62
CA GLY A 165 -20.26 -7.50 7.76
C GLY A 165 -20.51 -5.98 7.80
N ASP A 166 -21.03 -5.44 6.70
CA ASP A 166 -21.50 -4.06 6.56
C ASP A 166 -20.47 -2.91 6.72
N LEU A 167 -19.17 -3.17 6.60
CA LEU A 167 -18.20 -2.06 6.53
C LEU A 167 -18.45 -1.22 5.27
N GLU A 168 -18.62 0.09 5.44
CA GLU A 168 -18.81 1.03 4.32
C GLU A 168 -17.52 1.79 4.00
N ASP A 169 -16.81 2.28 5.03
CA ASP A 169 -15.56 3.04 4.91
C ASP A 169 -14.80 3.01 6.24
N PHE A 170 -13.49 3.25 6.22
CA PHE A 170 -12.68 3.43 7.43
C PHE A 170 -11.48 4.34 7.20
N THR A 171 -11.03 4.99 8.27
CA THR A 171 -9.83 5.83 8.24
C THR A 171 -9.22 5.95 9.63
N VAL A 172 -7.96 6.36 9.69
CA VAL A 172 -7.30 6.67 10.96
C VAL A 172 -7.11 8.18 11.06
N ALA A 173 -7.51 8.74 12.21
CA ALA A 173 -7.20 10.12 12.56
C ALA A 173 -6.68 10.20 13.99
N GLY A 174 -5.44 10.68 14.14
CA GLY A 174 -4.77 10.71 15.44
C GLY A 174 -4.49 9.29 15.93
N ASP A 175 -5.00 8.96 17.12
CA ASP A 175 -4.85 7.67 17.78
C ASP A 175 -6.11 6.77 17.67
N THR A 176 -6.99 7.10 16.74
CA THR A 176 -8.32 6.52 16.64
C THR A 176 -8.59 6.05 15.22
N LEU A 177 -9.08 4.80 15.11
CA LEU A 177 -9.65 4.25 13.89
C LEU A 177 -11.13 4.61 13.86
N PHE A 178 -11.58 5.27 12.79
CA PHE A 178 -12.97 5.57 12.51
C PHE A 178 -13.47 4.66 11.42
N TYR A 179 -14.70 4.18 11.52
CA TYR A 179 -15.33 3.40 10.47
C TYR A 179 -16.83 3.64 10.43
N THR A 180 -17.41 3.47 9.24
CA THR A 180 -18.87 3.52 9.06
C THR A 180 -19.43 2.13 8.82
N ASN A 181 -20.53 1.82 9.50
CA ASN A 181 -21.34 0.64 9.23
C ASN A 181 -22.82 0.96 9.43
N GLN A 182 -23.68 0.42 8.57
CA GLN A 182 -25.13 0.66 8.65
C GLN A 182 -25.48 2.16 8.73
N ASN A 183 -24.78 3.00 7.98
CA ASN A 183 -24.87 4.47 7.99
C ASN A 183 -24.58 5.13 9.35
N LYS A 184 -23.80 4.50 10.22
CA LYS A 184 -23.37 5.06 11.52
C LYS A 184 -21.86 5.17 11.60
N LEU A 185 -21.39 6.28 12.16
CA LEU A 185 -19.98 6.48 12.50
C LEU A 185 -19.67 5.78 13.83
N ASN A 186 -18.63 4.95 13.81
CA ASN A 186 -18.09 4.28 14.97
C ASN A 186 -16.60 4.59 15.07
N TYR A 187 -16.03 4.28 16.23
CA TYR A 187 -14.60 4.33 16.40
C TYR A 187 -14.07 3.20 17.29
N TYR A 188 -12.83 2.82 16.97
CA TYR A 188 -12.03 1.84 17.68
C TYR A 188 -10.76 2.54 18.16
N SER A 189 -10.45 2.39 19.45
CA SER A 189 -9.19 2.89 20.02
C SER A 189 -8.21 1.73 20.14
N PRO A 190 -7.20 1.61 19.25
CA PRO A 190 -6.29 0.47 19.25
C PRO A 190 -5.50 0.32 20.54
N ASN A 191 -5.22 1.45 21.21
CA ASN A 191 -4.47 1.47 22.47
C ASN A 191 -5.26 0.90 23.67
N SER A 192 -6.59 0.90 23.60
CA SER A 192 -7.45 0.48 24.71
C SER A 192 -8.34 -0.72 24.38
N GLY A 193 -8.43 -1.12 23.11
CA GLY A 193 -9.36 -2.15 22.63
C GLY A 193 -10.83 -1.78 22.80
N ALA A 194 -11.13 -0.51 23.08
CA ALA A 194 -12.48 -0.05 23.37
C ALA A 194 -13.27 0.23 22.08
N PHE A 195 -14.50 -0.28 22.02
CA PHE A 195 -15.48 0.00 20.98
C PHE A 195 -16.52 0.98 21.50
N ILE A 196 -16.75 2.06 20.77
CA ILE A 196 -17.80 3.02 21.11
C ILE A 196 -18.52 3.46 19.83
N THR A 197 -19.86 3.33 19.85
CA THR A 197 -20.76 3.86 18.81
C THR A 197 -21.21 5.27 19.20
N VAL A 198 -21.18 6.20 18.24
CA VAL A 198 -21.67 7.59 18.43
C VAL A 198 -23.14 7.70 18.04
#